data_AF-A0A535LMR0-F1
#
_entry.id   AF-A0A535LMR0-F1
#
_cell.length_a   1.000
_cell.length_b   1.000
_cell.length_c   1.000
_cell.angle_alpha   90.00
_cell.angle_beta   90.00
_cell.angle_gamma   90.00
#
_symmetry.space_group_name_H-M   'P 1'
#
loop_
_entity.id
_entity.type
_entity.pdbx_description
1 polymer ?
#
loop_
_entity_poly.entity_id
_entity_poly.type
_entity_poly.pdbx_seq_one_letter_code
_entity_poly.pdbx_strand_id
1 'polypeptide(L)'
;MVAVLAIGGSAPVAADYGNSGGNVQLYQATASMSCNNPSLCANLGGFWAWAVFNQDGTFDGEITFCGHMSTPAGPGLAGAGHEHASGHYAIVDFGLGPWIVITDEVDVLTGQGHGLTITILKEFVPVGPAAKAHLSTAALLGFSAPGVTFQVTITPMHT
;
A
#
# COMPACT_ATOMS: atom_id res chain seq x y z
N MET A 1 31.66 30.64 -28.77
CA MET A 1 30.38 30.08 -28.28
C MET A 1 30.55 28.58 -28.22
N VAL A 2 30.61 27.99 -27.02
CA VAL A 2 30.80 26.55 -26.83
C VAL A 2 29.44 25.92 -26.59
N ALA A 3 29.03 25.02 -27.48
CA ALA A 3 27.80 24.26 -27.34
C ALA A 3 28.02 23.10 -26.35
N VAL A 4 27.31 23.11 -25.24
CA VAL A 4 27.28 21.99 -24.28
C VAL A 4 26.25 20.99 -24.77
N LEU A 5 26.71 19.82 -25.22
CA LEU A 5 25.88 18.66 -25.52
C LEU A 5 25.29 18.16 -24.20
N ALA A 6 23.97 18.32 -24.02
CA ALA A 6 23.25 17.71 -22.91
C ALA A 6 23.19 16.19 -23.14
N ILE A 7 24.05 15.47 -22.43
CA ILE A 7 23.99 14.01 -22.30
C ILE A 7 22.71 13.71 -21.52
N GLY A 8 21.64 13.35 -22.24
CA GLY A 8 20.43 12.78 -21.67
C GLY A 8 20.78 11.42 -21.08
N GLY A 9 21.16 11.40 -19.80
CA GLY A 9 21.28 10.16 -19.05
C GLY A 9 19.90 9.52 -18.98
N SER A 10 19.74 8.34 -19.59
CA SER A 10 18.65 7.44 -19.24
C SER A 10 18.79 7.15 -17.75
N ALA A 11 17.88 7.67 -16.93
CA ALA A 11 17.81 7.27 -15.54
C ALA A 11 17.69 5.74 -15.53
N PRO A 12 18.53 5.01 -14.78
CA PRO A 12 18.36 3.58 -14.64
C PRO A 12 16.95 3.34 -14.10
N VAL A 13 16.22 2.41 -14.71
CA VAL A 13 15.01 1.85 -14.09
C VAL A 13 15.40 1.41 -12.68
N ALA A 14 14.68 1.89 -11.67
CA ALA A 14 14.95 1.52 -10.30
C ALA A 14 14.95 -0.01 -10.22
N ALA A 15 16.01 -0.59 -9.69
CA ALA A 15 16.03 -2.02 -9.41
C ALA A 15 14.98 -2.29 -8.32
N ASP A 16 14.00 -3.09 -8.69
CA ASP A 16 12.81 -3.42 -7.91
C ASP A 16 13.15 -4.00 -6.52
N TYR A 17 12.39 -3.59 -5.50
CA TYR A 17 12.21 -4.38 -4.29
C TYR A 17 11.29 -5.56 -4.61
N GLY A 18 11.65 -6.78 -4.16
CA GLY A 18 10.83 -7.99 -4.37
C GLY A 18 11.04 -8.75 -5.68
N ASN A 19 11.87 -8.26 -6.62
CA ASN A 19 12.10 -8.94 -7.91
C ASN A 19 13.10 -10.11 -7.79
N SER A 20 12.85 -11.04 -6.87
CA SER A 20 13.68 -12.24 -6.68
C SER A 20 13.44 -13.31 -7.76
N GLY A 21 12.74 -12.98 -8.86
CA GLY A 21 12.33 -13.94 -9.89
C GLY A 21 12.20 -13.42 -11.33
N GLY A 22 12.51 -12.15 -11.61
CA GLY A 22 12.32 -11.56 -12.95
C GLY A 22 10.88 -11.18 -13.29
N ASN A 23 10.05 -10.96 -12.25
CA ASN A 23 8.64 -10.64 -12.41
C ASN A 23 8.45 -9.16 -12.75
N VAL A 24 7.55 -8.88 -13.68
CA VAL A 24 7.32 -7.52 -14.20
C VAL A 24 6.29 -6.83 -13.32
N GLN A 25 6.64 -5.70 -12.69
CA GLN A 25 5.71 -4.90 -11.91
C GLN A 25 4.75 -4.15 -12.84
N LEU A 26 3.45 -4.33 -12.68
CA LEU A 26 2.46 -3.58 -13.47
C LEU A 26 2.08 -2.27 -12.80
N TYR A 27 1.94 -2.29 -11.48
CA TYR A 27 1.49 -1.13 -10.69
C TYR A 27 2.29 -1.03 -9.40
N GLN A 28 2.49 0.21 -8.96
CA GLN A 28 2.91 0.51 -7.60
C GLN A 28 1.84 1.38 -6.93
N ALA A 29 1.43 1.00 -5.73
CA ALA A 29 0.58 1.79 -4.86
C ALA A 29 1.39 2.35 -3.69
N THR A 30 1.14 3.60 -3.33
CA THR A 30 1.54 4.15 -2.03
C THR A 30 0.30 4.65 -1.31
N ALA A 31 0.21 4.35 -0.03
CA ALA A 31 -0.93 4.70 0.81
C ALA A 31 -0.46 5.37 2.10
N SER A 32 -1.24 6.32 2.58
CA SER A 32 -1.03 6.88 3.91
C SER A 32 -2.36 7.19 4.57
N MET A 33 -2.40 6.95 5.87
CA MET A 33 -3.53 7.25 6.72
C MET A 33 -3.06 8.02 7.95
N SER A 34 -3.83 9.02 8.32
CA SER A 34 -3.80 9.59 9.66
C SER A 34 -5.23 9.78 10.14
N CYS A 35 -5.53 9.23 11.31
CA CYS A 35 -6.85 9.32 11.91
C CYS A 35 -6.68 9.70 13.40
N ASN A 36 -6.53 11.00 13.64
CA ASN A 36 -6.34 11.57 14.97
C ASN A 36 -7.60 12.26 15.52
N ASN A 37 -8.73 12.19 14.80
CA ASN A 37 -10.01 12.69 15.28
C ASN A 37 -10.63 11.69 16.28
N PRO A 38 -10.72 12.00 17.58
CA PRO A 38 -11.17 11.02 18.58
C PRO A 38 -12.63 10.59 18.39
N SER A 39 -13.46 11.47 17.83
CA SER A 39 -14.90 11.21 17.62
C SER A 39 -15.20 10.29 16.43
N LEU A 40 -14.25 10.16 15.50
CA LEU A 40 -14.40 9.33 14.29
C LEU A 40 -13.45 8.13 14.28
N CYS A 41 -12.28 8.28 14.89
CA CYS A 41 -11.17 7.36 14.74
C CYS A 41 -10.91 6.51 15.97
N ALA A 42 -11.50 6.80 17.14
CA ALA A 42 -11.18 6.09 18.39
C ALA A 42 -9.66 5.88 18.66
N ASN A 43 -8.81 6.81 18.18
CA ASN A 43 -7.34 6.70 18.13
C ASN A 43 -6.77 5.53 17.28
N LEU A 44 -7.33 5.26 16.10
CA LEU A 44 -6.77 4.29 15.14
C LEU A 44 -5.30 4.54 14.79
N GLY A 45 -4.82 5.78 14.94
CA GLY A 45 -3.43 6.15 14.70
C GLY A 45 -3.19 6.46 13.23
N GLY A 46 -2.11 5.92 12.66
CA GLY A 46 -1.78 6.14 11.26
C GLY A 46 -0.83 5.09 10.72
N PHE A 47 -0.81 5.00 9.40
CA PHE A 47 0.12 4.15 8.68
C PHE A 47 0.65 4.85 7.44
N TRP A 48 1.80 4.36 6.99
CA TRP A 48 2.30 4.57 5.65
C TRP A 48 2.58 3.20 5.05
N ALA A 49 2.15 2.97 3.82
CA ALA A 49 2.30 1.70 3.15
C ALA A 49 2.69 1.92 1.69
N TRP A 50 3.34 0.91 1.12
CA TRP A 50 3.51 0.80 -0.32
C TRP A 50 3.43 -0.67 -0.72
N ALA A 51 2.96 -0.92 -1.95
CA ALA A 51 2.88 -2.25 -2.52
C ALA A 51 3.17 -2.21 -4.03
N VAL A 52 3.72 -3.29 -4.55
CA VAL A 52 3.90 -3.55 -5.98
C VAL A 52 3.01 -4.71 -6.40
N PHE A 53 2.42 -4.59 -7.58
CA PHE A 53 1.50 -5.57 -8.14
C PHE A 53 2.09 -6.13 -9.42
N ASN A 54 2.41 -7.42 -9.41
CA ASN A 54 3.19 -8.10 -10.44
C ASN A 54 2.30 -8.68 -11.54
N GLN A 55 2.87 -8.91 -12.72
CA GLN A 55 2.13 -9.39 -13.88
C GLN A 55 1.52 -10.80 -13.69
N ASP A 56 2.09 -11.62 -12.83
CA ASP A 56 1.58 -12.97 -12.54
C ASP A 56 0.43 -13.01 -11.53
N GLY A 57 -0.03 -11.84 -11.06
CA GLY A 57 -1.10 -11.73 -10.07
C GLY A 57 -0.63 -11.74 -8.62
N THR A 58 0.67 -11.75 -8.35
CA THR A 58 1.21 -11.60 -6.98
C THR A 58 1.39 -10.14 -6.60
N PHE A 59 1.43 -9.86 -5.30
CA PHE A 59 1.83 -8.56 -4.78
C PHE A 59 2.75 -8.71 -3.57
N ASP A 60 3.56 -7.67 -3.35
CA ASP A 60 4.43 -7.52 -2.19
C ASP A 60 4.35 -6.07 -1.70
N GLY A 61 4.29 -5.87 -0.40
CA GLY A 61 4.19 -4.55 0.20
C GLY A 61 4.79 -4.46 1.59
N GLU A 62 5.08 -3.24 1.99
CA GLU A 62 5.51 -2.91 3.35
C GLU A 62 4.61 -1.86 3.94
N ILE A 63 4.24 -2.06 5.19
CA ILE A 63 3.41 -1.17 5.97
C ILE A 63 4.20 -0.80 7.23
N THR A 64 4.28 0.49 7.52
CA THR A 64 4.75 1.01 8.80
C THR A 64 3.59 1.72 9.46
N PHE A 65 3.27 1.34 10.69
CA PHE A 65 2.09 1.86 11.37
C PHE A 65 2.38 2.21 12.83
N CYS A 66 1.54 3.07 13.37
CA CYS A 66 1.48 3.38 14.79
C CYS A 66 0.06 3.13 15.26
N GLY A 67 -0.18 2.01 15.93
CA GLY A 67 -1.46 1.72 16.59
C GLY A 67 -1.49 2.34 17.99
N HIS A 68 -2.48 3.18 18.30
CA HIS A 68 -2.61 3.67 19.68
C HIS A 68 -3.37 2.64 20.52
N MET A 69 -2.64 2.04 21.47
CA MET A 69 -3.10 1.21 22.59
C MET A 69 -3.79 -0.14 22.28
N SER A 70 -3.02 -1.21 22.56
CA SER A 70 -3.40 -2.43 23.29
C SER A 70 -4.87 -2.82 23.20
N THR A 71 -5.29 -3.32 22.03
CA THR A 71 -6.52 -4.10 21.96
C THR A 71 -6.31 -5.42 22.72
N PRO A 72 -7.37 -6.06 23.26
CA PRO A 72 -7.30 -7.43 23.78
C PRO A 72 -6.91 -8.47 22.72
N ALA A 73 -6.75 -8.06 21.44
CA ALA A 73 -6.48 -8.93 20.30
C ALA A 73 -5.05 -9.51 20.30
N GLY A 74 -4.18 -9.10 21.22
CA GLY A 74 -2.91 -9.77 21.52
C GLY A 74 -1.67 -8.87 21.42
N PRO A 75 -0.53 -9.32 21.97
CA PRO A 75 0.75 -8.63 21.85
C PRO A 75 1.19 -8.53 20.39
N GLY A 76 1.57 -7.34 19.92
CA GLY A 76 2.13 -7.10 18.57
C GLY A 76 1.54 -5.92 17.79
N LEU A 77 0.31 -5.48 18.13
CA LEU A 77 -0.42 -4.43 17.37
C LEU A 77 -0.43 -3.04 18.04
N ALA A 78 0.22 -2.91 19.21
CA ALA A 78 0.24 -1.67 19.97
C ALA A 78 1.59 -0.94 19.78
N GLY A 79 1.56 0.35 19.47
CA GLY A 79 2.75 1.16 19.25
C GLY A 79 3.22 1.16 17.80
N ALA A 80 4.48 1.55 17.59
CA ALA A 80 5.11 1.54 16.26
C ALA A 80 5.41 0.10 15.84
N GLY A 81 4.97 -0.26 14.64
CA GLY A 81 5.13 -1.57 14.04
C GLY A 81 5.48 -1.46 12.56
N HIS A 82 5.99 -2.58 12.04
CA HIS A 82 6.26 -2.80 10.65
C HIS A 82 5.62 -4.11 10.23
N GLU A 83 5.21 -4.23 8.98
CA GLU A 83 4.54 -5.39 8.43
C GLU A 83 4.96 -5.54 6.98
N HIS A 84 5.37 -6.76 6.63
CA HIS A 84 5.55 -7.18 5.25
C HIS A 84 4.30 -7.96 4.84
N ALA A 85 3.56 -7.47 3.86
CA ALA A 85 2.36 -8.12 3.32
C ALA A 85 2.66 -8.66 1.93
N SER A 86 2.28 -9.91 1.67
CA SER A 86 2.47 -10.56 0.36
C SER A 86 1.32 -11.50 0.05
N GLY A 87 0.98 -11.67 -1.22
CA GLY A 87 -0.15 -12.53 -1.59
C GLY A 87 -0.54 -12.38 -3.05
N HIS A 88 -1.84 -12.43 -3.33
CA HIS A 88 -2.37 -12.30 -4.68
C HIS A 88 -3.40 -11.17 -4.80
N TYR A 89 -3.53 -10.69 -6.04
CA TYR A 89 -4.51 -9.69 -6.41
C TYR A 89 -5.21 -10.07 -7.72
N ALA A 90 -6.35 -9.45 -7.94
CA ALA A 90 -7.09 -9.51 -9.19
C ALA A 90 -7.44 -8.10 -9.68
N ILE A 91 -7.65 -7.99 -10.99
CA ILE A 91 -8.29 -6.83 -11.59
C ILE A 91 -9.79 -7.09 -11.67
N VAL A 92 -10.58 -6.28 -10.96
CA VAL A 92 -12.03 -6.40 -10.89
C VAL A 92 -12.68 -5.11 -11.39
N ASP A 93 -13.67 -5.21 -12.28
CA ASP A 93 -14.43 -4.06 -12.73
C ASP A 93 -15.77 -3.99 -11.99
N PHE A 94 -15.97 -2.89 -11.25
CA PHE A 94 -17.18 -2.62 -10.48
C PHE A 94 -18.24 -1.83 -11.26
N GLY A 95 -18.09 -1.71 -12.58
CA GLY A 95 -18.85 -0.76 -13.40
C GLY A 95 -18.34 0.68 -13.29
N LEU A 96 -17.19 0.87 -12.63
CA LEU A 96 -16.49 2.15 -12.47
C LEU A 96 -15.10 2.12 -13.15
N GLY A 97 -14.83 1.07 -13.92
CA GLY A 97 -13.53 0.76 -14.48
C GLY A 97 -12.79 -0.31 -13.68
N PRO A 98 -11.65 -0.81 -14.21
CA PRO A 98 -10.86 -1.86 -13.56
C PRO A 98 -10.17 -1.33 -12.30
N TRP A 99 -10.24 -2.10 -11.23
CA TRP A 99 -9.61 -1.85 -9.94
C TRP A 99 -8.67 -2.98 -9.54
N ILE A 100 -7.57 -2.62 -8.87
CA ILE A 100 -6.66 -3.54 -8.20
C ILE A 100 -7.32 -3.95 -6.88
N VAL A 101 -7.49 -5.25 -6.69
CA VAL A 101 -8.14 -5.82 -5.50
C VAL A 101 -7.28 -6.95 -4.95
N ILE A 102 -6.83 -6.83 -3.71
CA ILE A 102 -6.14 -7.93 -3.01
C ILE A 102 -7.17 -9.00 -2.64
N THR A 103 -6.83 -10.26 -2.88
CA THR A 103 -7.72 -11.41 -2.71
C THR A 103 -7.32 -12.34 -1.57
N ASP A 104 -6.05 -12.35 -1.21
CA ASP A 104 -5.46 -13.08 -0.10
C ASP A 104 -4.09 -12.48 0.24
N GLU A 105 -3.71 -12.57 1.50
CA GLU A 105 -2.43 -12.05 1.98
C GLU A 105 -1.84 -12.87 3.14
N VAL A 106 -0.53 -12.76 3.28
CA VAL A 106 0.29 -13.22 4.40
C VAL A 106 1.01 -12.01 4.94
N ASP A 107 0.71 -11.68 6.19
CA ASP A 107 1.27 -10.53 6.89
C ASP A 107 2.31 -11.02 7.88
N VAL A 108 3.53 -10.51 7.73
CA VAL A 108 4.63 -10.75 8.65
C VAL A 108 4.89 -9.47 9.41
N LEU A 109 4.29 -9.39 10.60
CA LEU A 109 4.41 -8.25 11.48
C LEU A 109 5.72 -8.35 12.26
N THR A 110 6.51 -7.27 12.20
CA THR A 110 7.75 -7.09 12.95
C THR A 110 7.63 -5.84 13.83
N GLY A 111 7.74 -6.02 15.13
CA GLY A 111 7.65 -4.94 16.11
C GLY A 111 7.83 -5.47 17.53
N GLN A 112 8.52 -4.72 18.39
CA GLN A 112 8.72 -5.05 19.81
C GLN A 112 9.36 -6.41 20.13
N GLY A 113 10.07 -7.03 19.17
CA GLY A 113 10.87 -8.25 19.40
C GLY A 113 10.14 -9.58 19.20
N HIS A 114 8.91 -9.57 18.70
CA HIS A 114 8.16 -10.78 18.34
C HIS A 114 7.65 -10.68 16.90
N GLY A 115 8.01 -11.67 16.08
CA GLY A 115 7.43 -11.83 14.74
C GLY A 115 6.08 -12.54 14.85
N LEU A 116 5.03 -11.94 14.31
CA LEU A 116 3.72 -12.58 14.17
C LEU A 116 3.46 -12.76 12.67
N THR A 117 3.09 -13.97 12.27
CA THR A 117 2.62 -14.24 10.92
C THR A 117 1.12 -14.46 10.96
N ILE A 118 0.39 -13.69 10.18
CA ILE A 118 -1.05 -13.82 9.96
C ILE A 118 -1.25 -14.27 8.52
N THR A 119 -2.19 -15.18 8.28
CA THR A 119 -2.53 -15.64 6.94
C THR A 119 -4.01 -15.46 6.73
N ILE A 120 -4.35 -14.67 5.73
CA ILE A 120 -5.71 -14.35 5.32
C ILE A 120 -5.93 -15.05 3.98
N LEU A 121 -6.55 -16.22 4.03
CA LEU A 121 -6.72 -17.06 2.83
C LEU A 121 -7.72 -16.51 1.81
N LYS A 122 -8.59 -15.58 2.24
CA LYS A 122 -9.61 -14.94 1.41
C LYS A 122 -9.97 -13.58 2.00
N GLU A 123 -9.87 -12.56 1.18
CA GLU A 123 -10.36 -11.23 1.48
C GLU A 123 -10.75 -10.47 0.21
N PHE A 124 -11.12 -9.22 0.40
CA PHE A 124 -11.47 -8.30 -0.66
C PHE A 124 -11.08 -6.90 -0.24
N VAL A 125 -9.90 -6.46 -0.67
CA VAL A 125 -9.37 -5.12 -0.34
C VAL A 125 -9.17 -4.33 -1.65
N PRO A 126 -10.11 -3.43 -1.99
CA PRO A 126 -9.93 -2.52 -3.12
C PRO A 126 -8.83 -1.51 -2.83
N VAL A 127 -7.76 -1.54 -3.61
CA VAL A 127 -6.61 -0.64 -3.44
C VAL A 127 -6.83 0.67 -4.19
N GLY A 128 -7.19 0.57 -5.47
CA GLY A 128 -7.37 1.72 -6.36
C GLY A 128 -7.65 1.30 -7.80
N PRO A 129 -7.97 2.24 -8.70
CA PRO A 129 -8.08 1.97 -10.13
C PRO A 129 -6.78 1.35 -10.68
N ALA A 130 -6.90 0.45 -11.65
CA ALA A 130 -5.79 -0.15 -12.38
C ALA A 130 -5.19 0.82 -13.43
N ALA A 131 -4.98 2.06 -13.02
CA ALA A 131 -4.52 3.18 -13.83
C ALA A 131 -3.86 4.24 -12.93
N LYS A 132 -3.16 5.20 -13.53
CA LYS A 132 -2.59 6.33 -12.77
C LYS A 132 -3.71 7.07 -12.03
N ALA A 133 -3.60 7.16 -10.71
CA ALA A 133 -4.60 7.80 -9.87
C ALA A 133 -3.97 8.38 -8.61
N HIS A 134 -4.60 9.43 -8.05
CA HIS A 134 -4.37 9.92 -6.71
C HIS A 134 -5.72 10.12 -6.04
N LEU A 135 -6.02 9.30 -5.04
CA LEU A 135 -7.30 9.23 -4.34
C LEU A 135 -7.15 9.86 -2.97
N SER A 136 -8.01 10.81 -2.64
CA SER A 136 -8.10 11.44 -1.33
C SER A 136 -9.11 10.73 -0.42
N THR A 137 -9.19 11.14 0.85
CA THR A 137 -10.21 10.63 1.80
C THR A 137 -11.62 10.72 1.23
N ALA A 138 -11.93 11.84 0.59
CA ALA A 138 -13.26 12.06 0.02
C ALA A 138 -13.54 11.15 -1.17
N ALA A 139 -12.52 10.86 -2.00
CA ALA A 139 -12.66 9.95 -3.13
C ALA A 139 -12.81 8.48 -2.69
N LEU A 140 -12.12 8.10 -1.61
CA LEU A 140 -12.13 6.72 -1.09
C LEU A 140 -13.34 6.44 -0.21
N LEU A 141 -13.66 7.35 0.71
CA LEU A 141 -14.63 7.13 1.79
C LEU A 141 -15.90 7.98 1.63
N GLY A 142 -15.96 8.87 0.64
CA GLY A 142 -17.13 9.74 0.41
C GLY A 142 -17.27 10.90 1.41
N PHE A 143 -16.28 11.14 2.28
CA PHE A 143 -16.31 12.24 3.24
C PHE A 143 -14.91 12.84 3.50
N SER A 144 -14.90 14.01 4.13
CA SER A 144 -13.69 14.61 4.70
C SER A 144 -13.99 15.16 6.09
N ALA A 145 -13.06 14.98 7.03
CA ALA A 145 -13.18 15.54 8.38
C ALA A 145 -11.82 16.03 8.88
N PRO A 146 -11.77 17.06 9.74
CA PRO A 146 -10.54 17.45 10.42
C PRO A 146 -9.93 16.25 11.15
N GLY A 147 -8.64 16.02 10.94
CA GLY A 147 -7.93 14.93 11.57
C GLY A 147 -8.15 13.54 10.95
N VAL A 148 -8.78 13.47 9.77
CA VAL A 148 -8.96 12.24 9.00
C VAL A 148 -8.41 12.42 7.60
N THR A 149 -7.28 11.76 7.32
CA THR A 149 -6.64 11.75 6.01
C THR A 149 -6.37 10.33 5.58
N PHE A 150 -6.85 9.98 4.39
CA PHE A 150 -6.51 8.77 3.67
C PHE A 150 -6.09 9.20 2.27
N GLN A 151 -4.94 8.73 1.81
CA GLN A 151 -4.46 8.99 0.47
C GLN A 151 -3.91 7.72 -0.12
N VAL A 152 -4.25 7.46 -1.38
CA VAL A 152 -3.69 6.37 -2.16
C VAL A 152 -3.24 6.93 -3.51
N THR A 153 -2.01 6.63 -3.91
CA THR A 153 -1.48 6.97 -5.24
C THR A 153 -1.15 5.68 -5.98
N ILE A 154 -1.69 5.53 -7.17
CA ILE A 154 -1.39 4.41 -8.08
C ILE A 154 -0.54 4.92 -9.23
N THR A 155 0.57 4.23 -9.48
CA THR A 155 1.48 4.51 -10.60
C THR A 155 1.64 3.25 -11.45
N PRO A 156 1.24 3.28 -12.74
CA PRO A 156 1.61 2.23 -13.69
C PRO A 156 3.13 2.23 -13.89
N MET A 157 3.74 1.06 -13.82
CA MET A 157 5.21 0.93 -13.86
C MET A 157 5.73 0.68 -15.28
N HIS A 158 4.90 0.10 -16.15
CA HIS A 158 5.18 -0.05 -17.57
C HIS A 158 3.97 0.43 -18.39
N THR A 159 4.25 1.25 -19.40
CA THR A 159 3.29 1.79 -20.37
C THR A 159 3.74 1.47 -21.78
#